data_AF-A0A8I6YX56-F1
#
_entry.id   AF-A0A8I6YX56-F1
#
_cell.length_a   1.000
_cell.length_b   1.000
_cell.length_c   1.000
_cell.angle_alpha   90.00
_cell.angle_beta   90.00
_cell.angle_gamma   90.00
#
_symmetry.space_group_name_H-M   'P 1'
#
loop_
_entity.id
_entity.type
_entity.pdbx_description
1 polymer ?
#
loop_
_entity_poly.entity_id
_entity_poly.type
_entity_poly.pdbx_seq_one_letter_code
_entity_poly.pdbx_strand_id
1 'polypeptide(L)'
;MPWPARARLVVPVVDLLLMYPGPQIAVWNVRGLNSRARRCAIRSLICTTRASIVCLQETKMALICSSIVLDTLGSEFDGSTYLPSDD
;
A
#
# COMPACT_ATOMS: atom_id res chain seq x y z
N MET A 1 -25.03 25.18 -16.92
CA MET A 1 -23.94 24.54 -17.69
C MET A 1 -23.74 23.12 -17.15
N PRO A 2 -24.40 22.10 -17.73
CA PRO A 2 -24.22 20.70 -17.38
C PRO A 2 -23.09 20.08 -18.21
N TRP A 3 -22.25 19.25 -17.59
CA TRP A 3 -21.21 18.48 -18.26
C TRP A 3 -21.81 17.32 -19.07
N PRO A 4 -21.31 16.99 -20.28
CA PRO A 4 -21.87 15.92 -21.09
C PRO A 4 -21.39 14.54 -20.64
N ALA A 5 -22.33 13.60 -20.65
CA ALA A 5 -22.16 12.17 -20.53
C ALA A 5 -21.00 11.66 -21.41
N ARG A 6 -20.04 10.97 -20.78
CA ARG A 6 -18.99 10.26 -21.50
C ARG A 6 -19.51 8.92 -22.01
N ALA A 7 -19.37 8.76 -23.31
CA ALA A 7 -19.70 7.59 -24.10
C ALA A 7 -19.10 6.29 -23.53
N ARG A 8 -19.89 5.21 -23.56
CA ARG A 8 -19.40 3.85 -23.40
C ARG A 8 -18.68 3.43 -24.68
N LEU A 9 -17.36 3.26 -24.62
CA LEU A 9 -16.62 2.49 -25.61
C LEU A 9 -16.54 1.04 -25.11
N VAL A 10 -17.13 0.13 -25.88
CA VAL A 10 -16.96 -1.32 -25.76
C VAL A 10 -15.49 -1.61 -26.01
N VAL A 11 -14.79 -2.07 -24.98
CA VAL A 11 -13.34 -2.29 -24.99
C VAL A 11 -13.08 -3.80 -25.02
N PRO A 12 -12.80 -4.43 -26.18
CA PRO A 12 -12.04 -5.68 -26.23
C PRO A 12 -10.55 -5.46 -25.91
N VAL A 13 -10.13 -4.20 -25.72
CA VAL A 13 -8.75 -3.77 -25.44
C VAL A 13 -8.42 -3.77 -23.93
N VAL A 14 -9.42 -3.74 -23.03
CA VAL A 14 -9.16 -3.80 -21.57
C VAL A 14 -8.66 -5.17 -21.11
N ASP A 15 -9.02 -6.25 -21.78
CA ASP A 15 -8.59 -7.61 -21.39
C ASP A 15 -7.08 -7.85 -21.62
N LEU A 16 -6.49 -7.31 -22.69
CA LEU A 16 -5.04 -7.45 -22.92
C LEU A 16 -4.19 -6.66 -21.91
N LEU A 17 -4.70 -5.54 -21.38
CA LEU A 17 -4.02 -4.73 -20.36
C LEU A 17 -4.09 -5.36 -18.96
N LEU A 18 -5.04 -6.26 -18.69
CA LEU A 18 -5.11 -7.05 -17.45
C LEU A 18 -4.13 -8.23 -17.42
N MET A 19 -3.46 -8.53 -18.53
CA MET A 19 -2.52 -9.66 -18.62
C MET A 19 -1.09 -9.32 -18.16
N TYR A 20 -0.74 -8.02 -18.16
CA TYR A 20 0.46 -7.49 -17.50
C TYR A 20 0.06 -6.45 -16.45
N PRO A 21 -0.61 -6.85 -15.36
CA PRO A 21 -0.70 -5.98 -14.22
C PRO A 21 0.73 -5.86 -13.69
N GLY A 22 1.41 -4.76 -14.02
CA GLY A 22 2.66 -4.40 -13.39
C GLY A 22 2.49 -4.40 -11.86
N PRO A 23 3.60 -4.47 -11.10
CA PRO A 23 3.52 -4.52 -9.65
C PRO A 23 2.67 -3.35 -9.13
N GLN A 24 1.64 -3.66 -8.33
CA GLN A 24 0.82 -2.63 -7.72
C GLN A 24 1.58 -2.01 -6.56
N ILE A 25 1.82 -0.70 -6.62
CA ILE A 25 2.59 0.03 -5.61
C ILE A 25 1.62 0.90 -4.80
N ALA A 26 1.57 0.68 -3.49
CA ALA A 26 0.83 1.53 -2.55
C ALA A 26 1.80 2.40 -1.76
N VAL A 27 1.60 3.71 -1.78
CA VAL A 27 2.39 4.66 -0.99
C VAL A 27 1.47 5.36 0.00
N TRP A 28 1.80 5.29 1.29
CA TRP A 28 0.96 5.85 2.34
C TRP A 28 1.77 6.56 3.43
N ASN A 29 1.40 7.80 3.70
CA ASN A 29 1.83 8.54 4.89
C ASN A 29 1.00 8.14 6.11
N VAL A 30 1.61 7.42 7.05
CA VAL A 30 0.93 6.84 8.24
C VAL A 30 1.01 7.72 9.48
N ARG A 31 1.87 8.75 9.50
CA ARG A 31 2.04 9.71 10.61
C ARG A 31 2.14 9.07 12.00
N GLY A 32 2.90 7.98 12.10
CA GLY A 32 3.12 7.25 13.35
C GLY A 32 2.63 5.80 13.32
N LEU A 33 3.54 4.87 13.57
CA LEU A 33 3.32 3.42 13.55
C LEU A 33 3.46 2.74 14.94
N ASN A 34 3.71 3.51 16.00
CA ASN A 34 3.94 2.99 17.36
C ASN A 34 2.74 2.25 17.98
N SER A 35 1.50 2.58 17.58
CA SER A 35 0.31 1.93 18.13
C SER A 35 0.01 0.60 17.43
N ARG A 36 -0.17 -0.47 18.21
CA ARG A 36 -0.60 -1.79 17.68
C ARG A 36 -1.94 -1.70 16.93
N ALA A 37 -2.89 -0.91 17.43
CA ALA A 37 -4.18 -0.72 16.77
C ALA A 37 -4.02 -0.10 15.37
N ARG A 38 -3.08 0.86 15.21
CA ARG A 38 -2.77 1.43 13.89
C ARG A 38 -2.14 0.39 12.97
N ARG A 39 -1.20 -0.41 13.47
CA ARG A 39 -0.58 -1.49 12.68
C ARG A 39 -1.62 -2.49 12.17
N CYS A 40 -2.57 -2.89 13.00
CA CYS A 40 -3.68 -3.73 12.56
C CYS A 40 -4.56 -3.06 11.50
N ALA A 41 -4.91 -1.78 11.66
CA ALA A 41 -5.71 -1.05 10.68
C ALA A 41 -4.98 -0.91 9.33
N ILE A 42 -3.68 -0.61 9.36
CA ILE A 42 -2.83 -0.53 8.17
C ILE A 42 -2.77 -1.90 7.48
N ARG A 43 -2.58 -2.98 8.24
CA ARG A 43 -2.58 -4.34 7.72
C ARG A 43 -3.88 -4.68 6.99
N SER A 44 -5.03 -4.39 7.60
CA SER A 44 -6.33 -4.59 6.95
C SER A 44 -6.44 -3.82 5.64
N LEU A 45 -5.90 -2.59 5.58
CA LEU A 45 -5.93 -1.78 4.36
C LEU A 45 -5.01 -2.32 3.27
N ILE A 46 -3.83 -2.82 3.65
CA ILE A 46 -2.88 -3.47 2.73
C ILE A 46 -3.49 -4.73 2.12
N CYS A 47 -4.15 -5.57 2.93
CA CYS A 47 -4.84 -6.76 2.43
C CYS A 47 -5.93 -6.42 1.38
N THR A 48 -6.53 -5.23 1.44
CA THR A 48 -7.52 -4.79 0.44
C THR A 48 -6.92 -4.19 -0.83
N THR A 49 -5.68 -3.69 -0.77
CA THR A 49 -5.08 -2.91 -1.87
C THR A 49 -4.39 -3.78 -2.93
N ARG A 50 -4.24 -5.11 -2.70
CA ARG A 50 -3.55 -6.05 -3.62
C ARG A 50 -2.17 -5.54 -4.08
N ALA A 51 -1.51 -4.73 -3.25
CA ALA A 51 -0.23 -4.12 -3.57
C ALA A 51 0.89 -5.16 -3.46
N SER A 52 1.76 -5.20 -4.47
CA SER A 52 3.00 -5.99 -4.45
C SER A 52 4.13 -5.26 -3.71
N ILE A 53 4.08 -3.92 -3.68
CA ILE A 53 5.06 -3.06 -3.01
C ILE A 53 4.30 -2.05 -2.16
N VAL A 54 4.66 -1.94 -0.88
CA VAL A 54 4.07 -0.97 0.05
C VAL A 54 5.15 -0.06 0.60
N CYS A 55 4.94 1.25 0.48
CA CYS A 55 5.82 2.28 1.01
C CYS A 55 5.09 3.04 2.11
N LEU A 56 5.57 2.95 3.36
CA LEU A 56 5.02 3.70 4.49
C LEU A 56 5.92 4.90 4.82
N GLN A 57 5.34 6.10 4.90
CA GLN A 57 6.05 7.34 5.21
C GLN A 57 5.61 7.93 6.55
N GLU A 58 6.47 8.77 7.13
CA GLU A 58 6.29 9.36 8.48
C GLU A 58 5.90 8.31 9.52
N THR A 59 6.58 7.16 9.53
CA THR A 59 6.34 6.10 10.52
C THR A 59 6.62 6.57 11.94
N LYS A 60 7.43 7.64 12.11
CA LYS A 60 7.85 8.21 13.41
C LYS A 60 8.36 7.12 14.36
N MET A 61 9.16 6.21 13.79
CA MET A 61 9.79 5.12 14.50
C MET A 61 11.29 5.24 14.32
N ALA A 62 12.01 5.30 15.44
CA ALA A 62 13.47 5.28 15.44
C ALA A 62 14.02 3.91 14.98
N LEU A 63 13.30 2.83 15.26
CA LEU A 63 13.71 1.47 14.92
C LEU A 63 12.53 0.62 14.47
N ILE A 64 12.67 -0.05 13.33
CA ILE A 64 11.65 -0.96 12.79
C ILE A 64 12.22 -2.39 12.82
N CYS A 65 11.71 -3.21 13.73
CA CYS A 65 12.05 -4.64 13.81
C CYS A 65 11.18 -5.48 12.87
N SER A 66 11.63 -6.69 12.54
CA SER A 66 10.87 -7.68 11.77
C SER A 66 9.50 -7.99 12.38
N SER A 67 9.36 -7.99 13.71
CA SER A 67 8.05 -8.17 14.37
C SER A 67 7.05 -7.06 14.04
N ILE A 68 7.53 -5.82 13.91
CA ILE A 68 6.71 -4.66 13.57
C ILE A 68 6.28 -4.72 12.12
N VAL A 69 7.20 -5.14 11.24
CA VAL A 69 6.91 -5.39 9.82
C VAL A 69 5.85 -6.49 9.69
N LEU A 70 6.00 -7.62 10.37
CA LEU A 70 5.03 -8.72 10.34
C LEU A 70 3.66 -8.32 10.91
N ASP A 71 3.63 -7.52 11.98
CA ASP A 71 2.39 -6.99 12.54
C ASP A 71 1.67 -6.03 11.57
N THR A 72 2.41 -5.30 10.76
CA THR A 72 1.89 -4.22 9.89
C THR A 72 1.58 -4.70 8.47
N LEU A 73 2.46 -5.49 7.86
CA LEU A 73 2.36 -5.96 6.47
C LEU A 73 1.86 -7.41 6.40
N GLY A 74 2.09 -8.22 7.43
CA GLY A 74 1.87 -9.66 7.40
C GLY A 74 3.03 -10.43 6.77
N SER A 75 2.90 -11.75 6.69
CA SER A 75 3.89 -12.66 6.10
C SER A 75 3.84 -12.70 4.57
N GLU A 76 2.98 -11.89 3.95
CA GLU A 76 2.84 -11.83 2.47
C GLU A 76 3.98 -11.03 1.83
N PHE A 77 4.80 -10.33 2.64
CA PHE A 77 5.93 -9.53 2.19
C PHE A 77 7.24 -10.12 2.73
N ASP A 78 8.11 -10.56 1.82
CA ASP A 78 9.38 -11.22 2.16
C ASP A 78 10.55 -10.23 2.38
N GLY A 79 10.44 -9.00 1.89
CA GLY A 79 11.49 -7.98 1.94
C GLY A 79 11.00 -6.69 2.57
N SER A 80 11.76 -6.15 3.51
CA SER A 80 11.54 -4.80 4.06
C SER A 80 12.85 -4.04 4.18
N THR A 81 12.81 -2.76 3.83
CA THR A 81 13.88 -1.80 4.06
C THR A 81 13.27 -0.58 4.70
N TYR A 82 13.99 0.03 5.64
CA TYR A 82 13.56 1.26 6.28
C TYR A 82 14.73 2.22 6.39
N LEU A 83 14.39 3.50 6.35
CA LEU A 83 15.30 4.57 6.73
C LEU A 83 14.93 4.98 8.16
N PRO A 84 15.92 5.15 9.06
CA PRO A 84 15.64 5.64 10.40
C PRO A 84 15.00 7.04 10.31
N SER A 85 14.05 7.30 11.19
CA SER A 85 13.60 8.67 11.43
C SER A 85 14.65 9.31 12.34
N ASP A 86 15.43 10.25 11.82
CA ASP A 86 16.15 11.18 12.68
C ASP A 86 15.10 12.04 13.42
N ASP A 87 15.29 12.20 14.73
CA ASP A 87 14.45 13.05 15.59
C ASP A 87 14.62 14.54 15.29
#